data_AF-A0A958AFP4-F1
#
_entry.id   AF-A0A958AFP4-F1
#
_cell.length_a   1.000
_cell.length_b   1.000
_cell.length_c   1.000
_cell.angle_alpha   90.00
_cell.angle_beta   90.00
_cell.angle_gamma   90.00
#
_symmetry.space_group_name_H-M   'P 1'
#
loop_
_entity.id
_entity.type
_entity.pdbx_description
1 polymer ?
#
loop_
_entity_poly.entity_id
_entity_poly.type
_entity_poly.pdbx_seq_one_letter_code
_entity_poly.pdbx_strand_id
1 'polypeptide(L)'
;TYTLVESLNLGAANGRPSLVEFMDTKVPITNEERNLVFLHYLQHLLKLDTISIDHLYTCYKAAKIRVPLNIENSLQITANQRHWIKIAKDGTLTVTPAGKLYVENQLPKKIKN
;
A
#
# COMPACT_ATOMS: atom_id res chain seq x y z
N THR A 1 7.70 17.63 3.10
CA THR A 1 8.63 16.63 3.64
C THR A 1 7.82 15.55 4.32
N TYR A 2 8.09 14.27 4.07
CA TYR A 2 7.37 13.14 4.67
C TYR A 2 8.13 12.59 5.87
N THR A 3 7.41 12.08 6.85
CA THR A 3 7.99 11.58 8.10
C THR A 3 7.85 10.06 8.19
N LEU A 4 8.82 9.41 8.80
CA LEU A 4 8.73 7.98 9.11
C LEU A 4 7.81 7.77 10.31
N VAL A 5 6.87 6.84 10.18
CA VAL A 5 6.00 6.45 11.29
C VAL A 5 6.71 5.36 12.09
N GLU A 6 7.43 5.76 13.15
CA GLU A 6 8.26 4.84 13.95
C GLU A 6 7.45 3.75 14.67
N SER A 7 6.20 4.04 15.02
CA SER A 7 5.29 3.09 15.65
C SER A 7 4.74 2.02 14.68
N LEU A 8 5.01 2.14 13.38
CA LEU A 8 4.44 1.27 12.37
C LEU A 8 5.21 -0.05 12.25
N ASN A 9 4.65 -1.12 12.82
CA ASN A 9 5.23 -2.46 12.70
C ASN A 9 4.85 -3.14 11.37
N LEU A 10 5.78 -3.13 10.43
CA LEU A 10 5.64 -3.78 9.11
C LEU A 10 6.20 -5.21 9.06
N GLY A 11 6.73 -5.73 10.16
CA GLY A 11 7.25 -7.09 10.27
C GLY A 11 6.14 -8.14 10.38
N ALA A 12 6.54 -9.41 10.27
CA ALA A 12 5.65 -10.55 10.51
C ALA A 12 5.30 -10.60 12.00
N ALA A 13 4.01 -10.73 12.31
CA ALA A 13 3.52 -10.78 13.68
C ALA A 13 2.17 -11.48 13.75
N ASN A 14 1.91 -12.26 14.80
CA ASN A 14 0.60 -12.85 15.09
C ASN A 14 -0.04 -13.60 13.89
N GLY A 15 0.76 -14.37 13.14
CA GLY A 15 0.30 -15.12 11.97
C GLY A 15 0.01 -14.29 10.72
N ARG A 16 0.25 -12.98 10.76
CA ARG A 16 0.18 -12.05 9.61
C ARG A 16 1.57 -11.94 8.97
N PRO A 17 1.67 -12.03 7.63
CA PRO A 17 2.95 -11.84 6.94
C PRO A 17 3.45 -10.40 7.13
N SER A 18 4.76 -10.23 7.03
CA SER A 18 5.39 -8.92 6.88
C SER A 18 4.96 -8.23 5.58
N LEU A 19 5.27 -6.94 5.47
CA LEU A 19 4.92 -6.17 4.28
C LEU A 19 5.63 -6.74 3.06
N VAL A 20 6.91 -7.06 3.20
CA VAL A 20 7.74 -7.59 2.12
C VAL A 20 7.22 -8.96 1.68
N GLU A 21 6.91 -9.86 2.62
CA GLU A 21 6.32 -11.15 2.29
C GLU A 21 4.97 -11.00 1.57
N PHE A 22 4.12 -10.08 2.02
CA PHE A 22 2.85 -9.80 1.35
C PHE A 22 3.07 -9.26 -0.07
N MET A 23 3.99 -8.32 -0.26
CA MET A 23 4.37 -7.82 -1.58
C MET A 23 4.89 -8.93 -2.49
N ASP A 24 5.73 -9.83 -1.98
CA ASP A 24 6.27 -10.94 -2.75
C ASP A 24 5.16 -11.90 -3.22
N THR A 25 4.04 -11.97 -2.49
CA THR A 25 2.87 -12.74 -2.94
C THR A 25 2.07 -12.04 -4.03
N LYS A 26 2.18 -10.71 -4.19
CA LYS A 26 1.36 -9.88 -5.10
C LYS A 26 2.14 -9.33 -6.29
N VAL A 27 3.47 -9.27 -6.18
CA VAL A 27 4.43 -8.82 -7.20
C VAL A 27 4.01 -7.51 -7.91
N PRO A 28 3.79 -6.40 -7.18
CA PRO A 28 3.39 -5.14 -7.80
C PRO A 28 4.55 -4.53 -8.63
N ILE A 29 4.25 -4.17 -9.87
CA ILE A 29 5.22 -3.69 -10.87
C ILE A 29 5.22 -2.17 -10.94
N THR A 30 4.02 -1.58 -10.96
CA THR A 30 3.82 -0.13 -11.13
C THR A 30 3.76 0.60 -9.79
N ASN A 31 3.93 1.93 -9.81
CA ASN A 31 3.79 2.72 -8.58
C ASN A 31 2.35 2.71 -8.07
N GLU A 32 1.37 2.67 -8.96
CA GLU A 32 -0.05 2.59 -8.64
C GLU A 32 -0.39 1.28 -7.94
N GLU A 33 0.13 0.15 -8.44
CA GLU A 33 0.00 -1.15 -7.80
C GLU A 33 0.69 -1.19 -6.44
N ARG A 34 1.90 -0.60 -6.32
CA ARG A 34 2.61 -0.51 -5.03
C ARG A 34 1.81 0.29 -4.01
N ASN A 35 1.32 1.48 -4.40
CA ASN A 35 0.46 2.31 -3.55
C ASN A 35 -0.76 1.53 -3.06
N LEU A 36 -1.43 0.83 -3.97
CA LEU A 36 -2.59 0.01 -3.65
C LEU A 36 -2.24 -1.15 -2.71
N VAL A 37 -1.15 -1.89 -2.97
CA VAL A 37 -0.70 -3.01 -2.13
C VAL A 37 -0.33 -2.53 -0.72
N PHE A 38 0.38 -1.41 -0.61
CA PHE A 38 0.71 -0.79 0.67
C PHE A 38 -0.55 -0.43 1.44
N LEU A 39 -1.46 0.32 0.81
CA LEU A 39 -2.68 0.77 1.47
C LEU A 39 -3.57 -0.41 1.88
N HIS A 40 -3.67 -1.43 1.03
CA HIS A 40 -4.41 -2.66 1.33
C HIS A 40 -3.82 -3.40 2.53
N TYR A 41 -2.50 -3.52 2.60
CA TYR A 41 -1.82 -4.14 3.73
C TYR A 41 -2.08 -3.37 5.03
N LEU A 42 -1.94 -2.05 5.01
CA LEU A 42 -2.19 -1.20 6.18
C LEU A 42 -3.65 -1.27 6.66
N GLN A 43 -4.61 -1.21 5.73
CA GLN A 43 -6.03 -1.14 6.06
C GLN A 43 -6.63 -2.51 6.41
N HIS A 44 -6.23 -3.59 5.73
CA HIS A 44 -6.89 -4.89 5.89
C HIS A 44 -6.10 -5.90 6.71
N LEU A 45 -4.76 -5.86 6.64
CA LEU A 45 -3.90 -6.77 7.39
C LEU A 45 -3.52 -6.15 8.74
N LEU A 46 -3.10 -4.89 8.76
CA LEU A 46 -2.79 -4.16 9.99
C LEU A 46 -4.00 -3.50 10.65
N LYS A 47 -5.13 -3.39 9.94
CA LYS A 47 -6.38 -2.81 10.44
C LYS A 47 -6.19 -1.42 11.04
N LEU A 48 -5.38 -0.58 10.40
CA LEU A 48 -5.24 0.82 10.79
C LEU A 48 -6.49 1.61 10.42
N ASP A 49 -6.99 2.41 11.35
CA ASP A 49 -8.19 3.23 11.14
C ASP A 49 -7.89 4.46 10.27
N THR A 50 -6.73 5.09 10.49
CA THR A 50 -6.32 6.30 9.78
C THR A 50 -4.98 6.05 9.10
N ILE A 51 -4.96 6.17 7.77
CA ILE A 51 -3.78 5.97 6.96
C ILE A 51 -3.50 7.25 6.18
N SER A 52 -2.26 7.73 6.28
CA SER A 52 -1.79 8.96 5.62
C SER A 52 -0.66 8.67 4.64
N ILE A 53 -0.23 9.70 3.91
CA ILE A 53 0.91 9.61 2.98
C ILE A 53 2.22 9.20 3.68
N ASP A 54 2.41 9.56 4.95
CA ASP A 54 3.59 9.19 5.75
C ASP A 54 3.66 7.68 5.99
N HIS A 55 2.52 7.02 6.11
CA HIS A 55 2.46 5.57 6.25
C HIS A 55 2.91 4.88 4.95
N LEU A 56 2.49 5.38 3.79
CA LEU A 56 2.94 4.86 2.49
C LEU A 56 4.41 5.15 2.24
N TYR A 57 4.88 6.35 2.61
CA TYR A 57 6.30 6.66 2.56
C TYR A 57 7.12 5.69 3.42
N THR A 58 6.65 5.39 4.62
CA THR A 58 7.27 4.38 5.51
C THR A 58 7.27 2.99 4.87
N CYS A 59 6.18 2.59 4.21
CA CYS A 59 6.10 1.33 3.47
C CYS A 59 7.13 1.25 2.33
N TYR A 60 7.30 2.32 1.54
CA TYR A 60 8.34 2.37 0.49
C TYR A 60 9.74 2.16 1.07
N LYS A 61 10.04 2.83 2.19
CA LYS A 61 11.34 2.71 2.87
C LYS A 61 11.56 1.31 3.44
N ALA A 62 10.56 0.74 4.09
CA ALA A 62 10.62 -0.61 4.65
C ALA A 62 10.78 -1.68 3.57
N ALA A 63 10.10 -1.53 2.43
CA ALA A 63 10.22 -2.42 1.28
C ALA A 63 11.52 -2.22 0.48
N LYS A 64 12.35 -1.22 0.83
CA LYS A 64 13.57 -0.83 0.10
C LYS A 64 13.31 -0.53 -1.38
N ILE A 65 12.13 -0.01 -1.70
CA ILE A 65 11.75 0.38 -3.05
C ILE A 65 11.99 1.87 -3.23
N ARG A 66 12.41 2.27 -4.44
CA ARG A 66 12.56 3.68 -4.79
C ARG A 66 11.23 4.41 -4.60
N VAL A 67 11.25 5.39 -3.71
CA VAL A 67 10.12 6.29 -3.48
C VAL A 67 9.88 7.12 -4.75
N PRO A 68 8.62 7.29 -5.20
CA PRO A 68 8.28 8.22 -6.26
C PRO A 68 8.82 9.63 -5.97
N LEU A 69 9.27 10.34 -7.01
CA LEU A 69 9.73 11.73 -6.86
C LEU A 69 8.64 12.62 -6.25
N ASN A 70 7.39 12.36 -6.63
CA ASN A 70 6.21 13.00 -6.08
C ASN A 70 5.19 11.91 -5.70
N ILE A 71 5.13 11.56 -4.42
CA ILE A 71 4.20 10.55 -3.89
C ILE A 71 2.76 11.06 -4.00
N GLU A 72 2.50 12.33 -3.72
CA GLU A 72 1.16 12.92 -3.82
C GLU A 72 0.60 12.74 -5.22
N ASN A 73 1.38 13.08 -6.26
CA ASN A 73 0.98 12.89 -7.64
C ASN A 73 0.76 11.40 -7.98
N SER A 74 1.63 10.51 -7.48
CA SER A 74 1.46 9.06 -7.67
C SER A 74 0.16 8.55 -7.05
N LEU A 75 -0.22 9.05 -5.87
CA LEU A 75 -1.49 8.71 -5.22
C LEU A 75 -2.67 9.32 -5.95
N GLN A 76 -2.58 10.55 -6.44
CA GLN A 76 -3.61 11.19 -7.26
C GLN A 76 -3.85 10.41 -8.55
N ILE A 77 -2.80 9.94 -9.23
CA ILE A 77 -2.92 9.06 -10.41
C ILE A 77 -3.62 7.75 -10.02
N THR A 78 -3.19 7.13 -8.92
CA THR A 78 -3.80 5.88 -8.42
C THR A 78 -5.30 6.06 -8.10
N ALA A 79 -5.68 7.22 -7.54
CA ALA A 79 -7.07 7.52 -7.20
C ALA A 79 -7.91 7.89 -8.44
N ASN A 80 -7.40 8.77 -9.29
CA ASN A 80 -8.19 9.39 -10.36
C ASN A 80 -8.19 8.58 -11.66
N GLN A 81 -7.11 7.85 -11.97
CA GLN A 81 -7.02 7.08 -13.21
C GLN A 81 -7.37 5.60 -13.01
N ARG A 82 -7.03 5.03 -11.84
CA ARG A 82 -7.30 3.62 -11.55
C ARG A 82 -8.54 3.40 -10.68
N HIS A 83 -8.96 4.41 -9.93
CA HIS A 83 -10.07 4.33 -8.97
C HIS A 83 -9.87 3.24 -7.89
N TRP A 84 -8.63 2.87 -7.61
CA TRP A 84 -8.29 1.82 -6.64
C TRP A 84 -8.18 2.32 -5.21
N ILE A 85 -7.89 3.60 -5.04
CA ILE A 85 -7.80 4.26 -3.74
C ILE A 85 -8.65 5.52 -3.74
N LYS A 86 -9.01 5.98 -2.54
CA LYS A 86 -9.69 7.25 -2.32
C LYS A 86 -8.85 8.09 -1.36
N ILE A 87 -8.70 9.36 -1.70
CA ILE A 87 -8.05 10.38 -0.87
C ILE A 87 -9.17 11.26 -0.34
N ALA A 88 -9.38 11.24 0.98
CA ALA A 88 -10.35 12.09 1.65
C ALA A 88 -9.84 13.54 1.75
N LYS A 89 -10.73 14.48 2.08
CA LYS A 89 -10.40 15.91 2.15
C LYS A 89 -9.33 16.23 3.20
N ASP A 90 -9.28 15.43 4.27
CA ASP A 90 -8.30 15.51 5.36
C ASP A 90 -6.97 14.80 5.03
N GLY A 91 -6.84 14.22 3.82
CA GLY A 91 -5.66 13.47 3.41
C GLY A 91 -5.68 12.00 3.84
N THR A 92 -6.76 11.52 4.47
CA THR A 92 -6.91 10.10 4.83
C THR A 92 -7.07 9.25 3.57
N LEU A 93 -6.33 8.15 3.52
CA LEU A 93 -6.26 7.24 2.38
C LEU A 93 -7.05 5.96 2.68
N THR A 94 -7.86 5.53 1.73
CA THR A 94 -8.64 4.28 1.83
C THR A 94 -8.62 3.49 0.54
N VAL A 95 -8.66 2.17 0.65
CA VAL A 95 -8.84 1.26 -0.50
C VAL A 95 -10.30 1.27 -0.92
N THR A 96 -10.56 1.39 -2.22
CA THR A 96 -11.92 1.26 -2.77
C THR A 96 -12.29 -0.22 -2.95
N PRO A 97 -13.59 -0.56 -3.11
CA PRO A 97 -13.98 -1.93 -3.45
C PRO A 97 -13.28 -2.47 -4.71
N ALA A 98 -13.10 -1.62 -5.72
CA ALA A 98 -12.40 -1.98 -6.95
C ALA A 98 -10.91 -2.27 -6.71
N GLY A 99 -10.24 -1.45 -5.90
CA GLY A 99 -8.83 -1.68 -5.53
C GLY A 99 -8.66 -2.96 -4.71
N LYS A 100 -9.57 -3.24 -3.78
CA LYS A 100 -9.57 -4.47 -3.00
C LYS A 100 -9.69 -5.70 -3.91
N LEU A 101 -10.68 -5.69 -4.81
CA LEU A 101 -10.89 -6.77 -5.78
C LEU A 101 -9.66 -6.99 -6.67
N TYR A 102 -9.02 -5.90 -7.10
CA TYR A 102 -7.81 -5.96 -7.91
C TYR A 102 -6.66 -6.65 -7.18
N VAL A 103 -6.39 -6.28 -5.91
CA VAL A 103 -5.35 -6.95 -5.10
C VAL A 103 -5.67 -8.43 -4.87
N GLU A 104 -6.94 -8.77 -4.64
CA GLU A 104 -7.34 -10.14 -4.30
C GLU A 104 -7.32 -11.09 -5.50
N ASN A 105 -7.68 -10.59 -6.69
CA ASN A 105 -7.98 -11.43 -7.85
C ASN A 105 -7.14 -11.16 -9.10
N GLN A 106 -6.62 -9.94 -9.27
CA GLN A 106 -5.92 -9.54 -10.51
C GLN A 106 -4.41 -9.50 -10.33
N LEU A 107 -3.91 -9.12 -9.15
CA LEU A 107 -2.47 -9.18 -8.89
C LEU A 107 -2.00 -10.65 -8.88
N PRO A 108 -0.87 -10.94 -9.55
CA PRO A 108 -0.33 -12.29 -9.63
C PRO A 108 -0.10 -12.82 -8.22
N LYS A 109 -0.60 -14.01 -7.95
CA LYS A 109 -0.26 -14.75 -6.74
C LYS A 109 1.02 -15.51 -7.03
N LYS A 110 2.05 -15.35 -6.20
CA LYS A 110 3.24 -16.20 -6.31
C LYS A 110 2.79 -17.67 -6.28
N ILE A 111 2.92 -18.36 -7.42
CA ILE A 111 2.67 -19.79 -7.51
C ILE A 111 3.78 -20.43 -6.67
N LYS A 112 3.40 -21.11 -5.58
CA LYS A 112 4.35 -21.96 -4.85
C LYS A 112 4.70 -23.12 -5.78
N ASN A 113 5.83 -23.03 -6.47
CA ASN A 113 6.53 -24.21 -7.01
C ASN A 113 7.23 -24.95 -5.87
#